data_AF-A0A2A2GD54-F1
#
_entry.id   AF-A0A2A2GD54-F1
#
_cell.length_a   1.000
_cell.length_b   1.000
_cell.length_c   1.000
_cell.angle_alpha   90.00
_cell.angle_beta   90.00
_cell.angle_gamma   90.00
#
_symmetry.space_group_name_H-M   'P 1'
#
loop_
_entity.id
_entity.type
_entity.pdbx_description
1 polymer ?
#
loop_
_entity_poly.entity_id
_entity_poly.type
_entity_poly.pdbx_seq_one_letter_code
_entity_poly.pdbx_strand_id
1 'polypeptide(L)'
;MDNDIQEASRQLDATGASLDELLRPGQTDIKQAFNAYSKNVEKMATMEKKFAKHAKQMKKQGINYFEEWKKEGTEYKNPSIQELSDQRRSEVKTIYDKIAENSIGVDESFKTHVSDLKEIQTFLSNDLTQKGITSISPTSDKVVRDGNNLKYEIQKLQTAIQNARTEMAQAGTN
;
A
#
# COMPACT_ATOMS: atom_id res chain seq x y z
N MET A 1 1.69 -2.55 10.89
CA MET A 1 0.87 -2.51 9.65
C MET A 1 -0.04 -1.29 9.62
N ASP A 2 -1.03 -1.14 10.52
CA ASP A 2 -1.98 -0.01 10.43
C ASP A 2 -1.31 1.37 10.48
N ASN A 3 -0.37 1.56 11.40
CA ASN A 3 0.46 2.77 11.46
C ASN A 3 1.32 2.94 10.20
N ASP A 4 1.80 1.84 9.60
CA ASP A 4 2.63 1.90 8.39
C ASP A 4 1.81 2.31 7.15
N ILE A 5 0.55 1.88 7.06
CA ILE A 5 -0.39 2.24 5.98
C ILE A 5 -0.76 3.73 6.08
N GLN A 6 -1.06 4.21 7.29
CA GLN A 6 -1.35 5.64 7.53
C GLN A 6 -0.12 6.52 7.24
N GLU A 7 1.07 6.04 7.59
CA GLU A 7 2.32 6.73 7.28
C GLU A 7 2.58 6.76 5.77
N ALA A 8 2.36 5.65 5.04
CA ALA A 8 2.49 5.61 3.59
C ALA A 8 1.55 6.61 2.89
N SER A 9 0.31 6.72 3.37
CA SER A 9 -0.66 7.71 2.85
C SER A 9 -0.18 9.16 3.03
N ARG A 10 0.39 9.48 4.19
CA ARG A 10 0.95 10.82 4.46
C ARG A 10 2.21 11.09 3.66
N GLN A 11 3.04 10.08 3.46
CA GLN A 11 4.26 10.22 2.67
C GLN A 11 3.97 10.38 1.17
N LEU A 12 2.90 9.77 0.64
CA LEU A 12 2.41 10.04 -0.71
C LEU A 12 2.08 11.53 -0.90
N ASP A 13 1.31 12.10 0.03
CA ASP A 13 0.98 13.54 0.01
C ASP A 13 2.25 14.41 0.09
N ALA A 14 3.16 14.09 1.01
CA ALA A 14 4.40 14.85 1.18
C ALA A 14 5.31 14.78 -0.05
N THR A 15 5.34 13.63 -0.73
CA THR A 15 6.15 13.44 -1.94
C THR A 15 5.56 14.20 -3.11
N GLY A 16 4.24 14.10 -3.33
CA GLY A 16 3.52 14.87 -4.34
C GLY A 16 3.71 16.37 -4.13
N ALA A 17 3.50 16.87 -2.91
CA ALA A 17 3.69 18.29 -2.60
C ALA A 17 5.13 18.77 -2.83
N SER A 18 6.14 17.93 -2.53
CA SER A 18 7.54 18.29 -2.81
C SER A 18 7.89 18.29 -4.30
N LEU A 19 7.21 17.46 -5.09
CA LEU A 19 7.33 17.45 -6.55
C LEU A 19 6.66 18.70 -7.13
N ASP A 20 5.46 19.05 -6.67
CA ASP A 20 4.75 20.26 -7.08
C ASP A 20 5.57 21.53 -6.77
N GLU A 21 6.17 21.63 -5.58
CA GLU A 21 7.02 22.78 -5.21
C GLU A 21 8.30 22.86 -6.06
N LEU A 22 8.87 21.72 -6.46
CA LEU A 22 10.02 21.67 -7.36
C LEU A 22 9.66 22.18 -8.77
N LEU A 23 8.45 21.90 -9.23
CA LEU A 23 7.96 22.30 -10.55
C LEU A 23 7.33 23.68 -10.57
N ARG A 24 7.19 24.32 -9.39
CA ARG A 24 6.52 25.62 -9.26
C ARG A 24 7.18 26.68 -10.15
N PRO A 25 6.41 27.40 -10.98
CA PRO A 25 6.93 28.51 -11.77
C PRO A 25 7.62 29.56 -10.90
N GLY A 26 8.82 29.98 -11.31
CA GLY A 26 9.61 30.97 -10.56
C GLY A 26 10.21 30.44 -9.26
N GLN A 27 10.40 29.12 -9.14
CA GLN A 27 11.17 28.53 -8.04
C GLN A 27 12.59 29.12 -7.99
N THR A 28 12.92 29.79 -6.90
CA THR A 28 14.20 30.50 -6.74
C THR A 28 15.30 29.60 -6.20
N ASP A 29 14.97 28.56 -5.43
CA ASP A 29 15.92 27.58 -4.91
C ASP A 29 15.59 26.16 -5.39
N ILE A 30 15.78 25.97 -6.70
CA ILE A 30 15.54 24.70 -7.38
C ILE A 30 16.36 23.56 -6.73
N LYS A 31 17.59 23.85 -6.29
CA LYS A 31 18.46 22.86 -5.68
C LYS A 31 17.92 22.39 -4.33
N GLN A 32 17.46 23.30 -3.48
CA GLN A 32 16.82 22.95 -2.22
C GLN A 32 15.52 22.16 -2.45
N ALA A 33 14.68 22.59 -3.39
CA ALA A 33 13.44 21.89 -3.73
C ALA A 33 13.72 20.46 -4.24
N PHE A 34 14.71 20.29 -5.11
CA PHE A 34 15.11 18.97 -5.62
C PHE A 34 15.65 18.05 -4.52
N ASN A 35 16.41 18.60 -3.57
CA ASN A 35 16.87 17.84 -2.40
C ASN A 35 15.72 17.41 -1.50
N ALA A 36 14.71 18.26 -1.32
CA ALA A 36 13.51 17.92 -0.55
C ALA A 36 12.71 16.80 -1.22
N TYR A 37 12.49 16.91 -2.53
CA TYR A 37 11.88 15.87 -3.35
C TYR A 37 12.66 14.54 -3.25
N SER A 38 13.97 14.58 -3.46
CA SER A 38 14.84 13.39 -3.39
C SER A 38 14.75 12.65 -2.05
N LYS A 39 14.74 13.39 -0.93
CA LYS A 39 14.56 12.79 0.41
C LYS A 39 13.20 12.11 0.57
N ASN A 40 12.14 12.67 -0.01
CA ASN A 40 10.82 12.06 0.01
C ASN A 40 10.76 10.80 -0.86
N VAL A 41 11.43 10.77 -2.01
CA VAL A 41 11.57 9.56 -2.85
C VAL A 41 12.27 8.43 -2.09
N GLU A 42 13.33 8.72 -1.33
CA GLU A 42 14.01 7.73 -0.49
C GLU A 42 13.12 7.14 0.62
N LYS A 43 12.33 8.01 1.27
CA LYS A 43 11.33 7.56 2.25
C LYS A 43 10.27 6.69 1.62
N MET A 44 9.73 7.08 0.45
CA MET A 44 8.78 6.28 -0.31
C MET A 44 9.34 4.90 -0.66
N ALA A 45 10.59 4.82 -1.12
CA ALA A 45 11.25 3.54 -1.39
C ALA A 45 11.42 2.67 -0.13
N THR A 46 11.60 3.29 1.05
CA THR A 46 11.65 2.55 2.32
C THR A 46 10.27 2.02 2.70
N MET A 47 9.22 2.81 2.48
CA MET A 47 7.84 2.42 2.77
C MET A 47 7.33 1.33 1.83
N GLU A 48 7.66 1.40 0.54
CA GLU A 48 7.37 0.32 -0.43
C GLU A 48 7.94 -1.02 0.06
N LYS A 49 9.22 -1.07 0.44
CA LYS A 49 9.84 -2.29 0.97
C LYS A 49 9.14 -2.83 2.23
N LYS A 50 8.65 -1.94 3.11
CA LYS A 50 7.88 -2.35 4.30
C LYS A 50 6.52 -2.90 3.89
N PHE A 51 5.83 -2.22 2.98
CA PHE A 51 4.55 -2.66 2.45
C PHE A 51 4.65 -4.02 1.76
N ALA A 52 5.66 -4.23 0.92
CA ALA A 52 5.94 -5.50 0.25
C ALA A 52 6.12 -6.67 1.25
N LYS A 53 6.75 -6.41 2.40
CA LYS A 53 6.86 -7.40 3.48
C LYS A 53 5.51 -7.72 4.09
N HIS A 54 4.69 -6.70 4.37
CA HIS A 54 3.34 -6.86 4.91
C HIS A 54 2.43 -7.62 3.94
N ALA A 55 2.44 -7.30 2.64
CA ALA A 55 1.66 -8.00 1.62
C ALA A 55 2.01 -9.50 1.55
N LYS A 56 3.32 -9.83 1.56
CA LYS A 56 3.78 -11.23 1.61
C LYS A 56 3.41 -11.93 2.92
N GLN A 57 3.51 -11.23 4.04
CA GLN A 57 3.13 -11.76 5.35
C GLN A 57 1.63 -12.04 5.43
N MET A 58 0.78 -11.17 4.87
CA MET A 58 -0.66 -11.40 4.82
C MET A 58 -0.97 -12.73 4.13
N LYS A 59 -0.44 -12.95 2.93
CA LYS A 59 -0.63 -14.23 2.22
C LYS A 59 -0.20 -15.44 3.06
N LYS A 60 0.92 -15.35 3.78
CA LYS A 60 1.42 -16.44 4.63
C LYS A 60 0.57 -16.66 5.89
N GLN A 61 0.20 -15.58 6.59
CA GLN A 61 -0.56 -15.64 7.84
C GLN A 61 -1.97 -16.18 7.63
N GLY A 62 -2.61 -15.87 6.49
CA GLY A 62 -3.91 -16.46 6.15
C GLY A 62 -3.84 -17.97 6.07
N ILE A 63 -2.86 -18.49 5.34
CA ILE A 63 -2.63 -19.94 5.21
C ILE A 63 -2.46 -20.56 6.60
N ASN A 64 -1.62 -19.99 7.46
CA ASN A 64 -1.36 -20.54 8.79
C ASN A 64 -2.60 -20.54 9.69
N TYR A 65 -3.33 -19.42 9.77
CA TYR A 65 -4.49 -19.29 10.66
C TYR A 65 -5.60 -20.29 10.33
N PHE A 66 -5.94 -20.48 9.05
CA PHE A 66 -7.00 -21.43 8.69
C PHE A 66 -6.56 -22.89 8.77
N GLU A 67 -5.27 -23.19 8.59
CA GLU A 67 -4.73 -24.53 8.85
C GLU A 67 -4.72 -24.87 10.35
N GLU A 68 -4.39 -23.91 11.21
CA GLU A 68 -4.48 -24.06 12.67
C GLU A 68 -5.94 -24.21 13.12
N TRP A 69 -6.84 -23.35 12.63
CA TRP A 69 -8.27 -23.47 12.94
C TRP A 69 -8.88 -24.79 12.44
N LYS A 70 -8.37 -25.38 11.35
CA LYS A 70 -8.78 -26.73 10.91
C LYS A 70 -8.28 -27.83 11.85
N LYS A 71 -7.10 -27.67 12.46
CA LYS A 71 -6.51 -28.66 13.39
C LYS A 71 -7.08 -28.54 14.80
N GLU A 72 -7.34 -27.31 15.25
CA GLU A 72 -7.87 -26.99 16.58
C GLU A 72 -9.41 -26.99 16.62
N GLY A 73 -10.06 -26.96 15.45
CA GLY A 73 -11.50 -27.04 15.32
C GLY A 73 -12.05 -28.28 16.03
N THR A 74 -12.97 -28.06 16.95
CA THR A 74 -13.64 -29.13 17.67
C THR A 74 -14.48 -29.94 16.68
N GLU A 75 -14.25 -31.25 16.59
CA GLU A 75 -15.19 -32.12 15.86
C GLU A 75 -16.53 -32.09 16.57
N TYR A 76 -17.55 -31.51 15.92
CA TYR A 76 -18.88 -31.44 16.48
C TYR A 76 -19.64 -32.73 16.16
N LYS A 77 -20.16 -33.39 17.21
CA LYS A 77 -20.97 -34.61 17.04
C LYS A 77 -22.30 -34.36 16.30
N ASN A 78 -22.81 -33.13 16.36
CA ASN A 78 -24.01 -32.73 15.64
C ASN A 78 -23.63 -32.31 14.21
N PRO A 79 -24.09 -33.01 13.16
CA PRO A 79 -23.73 -32.71 11.78
C PRO A 79 -24.11 -31.28 11.34
N SER A 80 -25.23 -30.75 11.81
CA SER A 80 -25.66 -29.39 11.47
C SER A 80 -24.77 -28.32 12.09
N ILE A 81 -24.22 -28.56 13.29
CA ILE A 81 -23.26 -27.66 13.94
C ILE A 81 -21.91 -27.73 13.22
N GLN A 82 -21.48 -28.94 12.82
CA GLN A 82 -20.28 -29.13 12.03
C GLN A 82 -20.34 -28.36 10.71
N GLU A 83 -21.45 -28.50 9.98
CA GLU A 83 -21.67 -27.81 8.71
C GLU A 83 -21.64 -26.28 8.87
N LEU A 84 -22.30 -25.75 9.91
CA LEU A 84 -22.29 -24.31 10.21
C LEU A 84 -20.87 -23.79 10.49
N SER A 85 -20.09 -24.53 11.29
CA SER A 85 -18.70 -24.18 11.61
C SER A 85 -17.82 -24.19 10.35
N ASP A 86 -17.97 -25.20 9.50
CA ASP A 86 -17.21 -25.32 8.25
C ASP A 86 -17.57 -24.22 7.25
N GLN A 87 -18.87 -23.88 7.14
CA GLN A 87 -19.34 -22.76 6.33
C GLN A 87 -18.72 -21.45 6.80
N ARG A 88 -18.80 -21.13 8.10
CA ARG A 88 -18.25 -19.89 8.64
C ARG A 88 -16.73 -19.80 8.41
N ARG A 89 -15.99 -20.90 8.60
CA ARG A 89 -14.54 -20.94 8.32
C ARG A 89 -14.25 -20.64 6.84
N SER A 90 -15.05 -21.18 5.93
CA SER A 90 -14.88 -20.96 4.48
C SER A 90 -15.18 -19.50 4.07
N GLU A 91 -16.20 -18.89 4.68
CA GLU A 91 -16.53 -17.47 4.47
C GLU A 91 -15.38 -16.55 4.90
N VAL A 92 -14.86 -16.74 6.12
CA VAL A 92 -13.76 -15.94 6.65
C VAL A 92 -12.48 -16.15 5.85
N LYS A 93 -12.19 -17.40 5.42
CA LYS A 93 -11.07 -17.70 4.52
C LYS A 93 -11.15 -16.92 3.21
N THR A 94 -12.33 -16.92 2.58
CA THR A 94 -12.57 -16.21 1.33
C THR A 94 -12.33 -14.70 1.46
N ILE A 95 -12.75 -14.09 2.57
CA ILE A 95 -12.50 -12.67 2.85
C ILE A 95 -10.99 -12.40 2.94
N TYR A 96 -10.28 -13.26 3.68
CA TYR A 96 -8.85 -13.09 3.89
C TYR A 96 -8.03 -13.29 2.60
N ASP A 97 -8.36 -14.30 1.79
CA ASP A 97 -7.69 -14.54 0.50
C ASP A 97 -7.80 -13.33 -0.43
N LYS A 98 -9.00 -12.72 -0.52
CA LYS A 98 -9.21 -11.48 -1.29
C LYS A 98 -8.36 -10.32 -0.78
N ILE A 99 -8.18 -10.19 0.53
CA ILE A 99 -7.31 -9.14 1.12
C ILE A 99 -5.85 -9.40 0.76
N ALA A 100 -5.40 -10.66 0.81
CA ALA A 100 -4.05 -11.02 0.43
C ALA A 100 -3.77 -10.76 -1.06
N GLU A 101 -4.73 -11.09 -1.94
CA GLU A 101 -4.64 -10.78 -3.38
C GLU A 101 -4.61 -9.27 -3.64
N ASN A 102 -5.53 -8.51 -3.04
CA ASN A 102 -5.56 -7.05 -3.15
C ASN A 102 -4.25 -6.43 -2.65
N SER A 103 -3.66 -6.97 -1.57
CA SER A 103 -2.37 -6.48 -1.05
C SER A 103 -1.24 -6.63 -2.05
N ILE A 104 -1.25 -7.67 -2.88
CA ILE A 104 -0.24 -7.87 -3.95
C ILE A 104 -0.45 -6.84 -5.06
N GLY A 105 -1.69 -6.61 -5.49
CA GLY A 105 -1.99 -5.59 -6.50
C GLY A 105 -1.55 -4.19 -6.05
N VAL A 106 -1.83 -3.82 -4.79
CA VAL A 106 -1.36 -2.55 -4.23
C VAL A 106 0.16 -2.48 -4.14
N ASP A 107 0.84 -3.58 -3.83
CA ASP A 107 2.31 -3.65 -3.80
C ASP A 107 2.92 -3.41 -5.18
N GLU A 108 2.30 -3.93 -6.24
CA GLU A 108 2.69 -3.67 -7.63
C GLU A 108 2.49 -2.21 -8.02
N SER A 109 1.32 -1.62 -7.71
CA SER A 109 1.06 -0.17 -7.90
C SER A 109 2.10 0.68 -7.16
N PHE A 110 2.44 0.31 -5.92
CA PHE A 110 3.42 1.03 -5.11
C PHE A 110 4.82 0.98 -5.74
N LYS A 111 5.27 -0.19 -6.19
CA LYS A 111 6.56 -0.35 -6.88
C LYS A 111 6.66 0.49 -8.14
N THR A 112 5.62 0.46 -8.97
CA THR A 112 5.55 1.27 -10.19
C THR A 112 5.67 2.76 -9.84
N HIS A 113 4.88 3.23 -8.88
CA HIS A 113 4.92 4.64 -8.46
C HIS A 113 6.30 5.07 -7.92
N VAL A 114 6.97 4.23 -7.11
CA VAL A 114 8.33 4.51 -6.63
C VAL A 114 9.35 4.49 -7.77
N SER A 115 9.17 3.64 -8.78
CA SER A 115 10.01 3.64 -9.98
C SER A 115 9.89 4.95 -10.73
N ASP A 116 8.68 5.39 -11.02
CA ASP A 116 8.42 6.63 -11.75
C ASP A 116 8.99 7.86 -11.02
N LEU A 117 8.84 7.92 -9.69
CA LEU A 117 9.45 8.96 -8.86
C LEU A 117 10.98 9.00 -8.99
N LYS A 118 11.63 7.83 -9.01
CA LYS A 118 13.09 7.72 -9.18
C LYS A 118 13.55 8.07 -10.58
N GLU A 119 12.74 7.79 -11.60
CA GLU A 119 13.04 8.20 -12.98
C GLU A 119 13.01 9.73 -13.11
N ILE A 120 12.00 10.39 -12.54
CA ILE A 120 11.96 11.86 -12.45
C ILE A 120 13.17 12.40 -11.69
N GLN A 121 13.51 11.79 -10.55
CA GLN A 121 14.69 12.16 -9.77
C GLN A 121 15.97 12.05 -10.60
N THR A 122 16.13 10.95 -11.33
CA THR A 122 17.30 10.68 -12.17
C THR A 122 17.37 11.68 -13.31
N PHE A 123 16.26 11.93 -14.00
CA PHE A 123 16.18 12.93 -15.07
C PHE A 123 16.61 14.31 -14.57
N LEU A 124 16.02 14.79 -13.48
CA LEU A 124 16.32 16.10 -12.92
C LEU A 124 17.69 16.20 -12.26
N SER A 125 18.30 15.08 -11.86
CA SER A 125 19.70 15.07 -11.42
C SER A 125 20.67 15.38 -12.56
N ASN A 126 20.29 15.04 -13.81
CA ASN A 126 21.10 15.32 -15.00
C ASN A 126 20.78 16.71 -15.60
N ASP A 127 19.53 17.16 -15.55
CA ASP A 127 19.10 18.47 -16.05
C ASP A 127 18.20 19.19 -15.04
N LEU A 128 18.83 19.80 -14.02
CA LEU A 128 18.13 20.60 -13.02
C LEU A 128 17.89 22.05 -13.47
N THR A 129 17.85 22.31 -14.79
CA THR A 129 17.55 23.64 -15.31
C THR A 129 16.05 23.88 -15.40
N GLN A 130 15.65 25.13 -15.59
CA GLN A 130 14.24 25.47 -15.84
C GLN A 130 13.67 24.73 -17.06
N LYS A 131 14.51 24.47 -18.08
CA LYS A 131 14.10 23.71 -19.28
C LYS A 131 13.85 22.24 -18.94
N GLY A 132 14.74 21.61 -18.16
CA GLY A 132 14.55 20.25 -17.66
C GLY A 132 13.24 20.12 -16.88
N ILE A 133 13.03 21.00 -15.89
CA ILE A 133 11.79 21.08 -15.09
C ILE A 133 10.55 21.22 -15.96
N THR A 134 10.55 22.15 -16.90
CA THR A 134 9.41 22.39 -17.80
C THR A 134 9.14 21.16 -18.66
N SER A 135 10.18 20.48 -19.13
CA SER A 135 10.04 19.31 -20.01
C SER A 135 9.45 18.08 -19.31
N ILE A 136 9.76 17.87 -18.03
CA ILE A 136 9.27 16.71 -17.26
C ILE A 136 7.90 16.95 -16.61
N SER A 137 7.43 18.21 -16.56
CA SER A 137 6.20 18.59 -15.85
C SER A 137 4.98 17.73 -16.22
N PRO A 138 4.67 17.41 -17.50
CA PRO A 138 3.52 16.57 -17.83
C PRO A 138 3.62 15.14 -17.25
N THR A 139 4.83 14.58 -17.23
CA THR A 139 5.11 13.26 -16.63
C THR A 139 4.96 13.33 -15.11
N SER A 140 5.51 14.36 -14.48
CA SER A 140 5.37 14.59 -13.05
C SER A 140 3.91 14.74 -12.61
N ASP A 141 3.10 15.50 -13.35
CA ASP A 141 1.67 15.66 -13.06
C ASP A 141 0.92 14.32 -13.10
N LYS A 142 1.31 13.43 -14.03
CA LYS A 142 0.77 12.07 -14.09
C LYS A 142 1.18 11.28 -12.84
N VAL A 143 2.45 11.33 -12.45
CA VAL A 143 2.95 10.63 -11.26
C VAL A 143 2.25 11.10 -9.99
N VAL A 144 1.96 12.40 -9.85
CA VAL A 144 1.16 12.93 -8.72
C VAL A 144 -0.26 12.34 -8.72
N ARG A 145 -0.94 12.28 -9.88
CA ARG A 145 -2.26 11.64 -9.99
C ARG A 145 -2.21 10.15 -9.64
N ASP A 146 -1.20 9.43 -10.13
CA ASP A 146 -1.01 8.01 -9.83
C ASP A 146 -0.74 7.78 -8.33
N GLY A 147 0.00 8.68 -7.68
CA GLY A 147 0.20 8.66 -6.23
C GLY A 147 -1.12 8.84 -5.45
N ASN A 148 -2.02 9.71 -5.92
CA ASN A 148 -3.34 9.88 -5.33
C ASN A 148 -4.22 8.63 -5.50
N ASN A 149 -4.15 7.97 -6.65
CA ASN A 149 -4.85 6.70 -6.89
C ASN A 149 -4.32 5.61 -5.96
N LEU A 150 -2.99 5.47 -5.86
CA LEU A 150 -2.34 4.53 -4.94
C LEU A 150 -2.74 4.78 -3.47
N LYS A 151 -2.82 6.03 -3.04
CA LYS A 151 -3.32 6.40 -1.70
C LYS A 151 -4.73 5.85 -1.46
N TYR A 152 -5.62 6.00 -2.43
CA TYR A 152 -6.99 5.48 -2.33
C TYR A 152 -7.05 3.95 -2.28
N GLU A 153 -6.21 3.27 -3.06
CA GLU A 153 -6.06 1.81 -3.02
C GLU A 153 -5.57 1.31 -1.66
N ILE A 154 -4.57 1.98 -1.08
CA ILE A 154 -4.05 1.70 0.27
C ILE A 154 -5.14 1.89 1.34
N GLN A 155 -5.94 2.95 1.25
CA GLN A 155 -7.05 3.20 2.19
C GLN A 155 -8.17 2.15 2.09
N LYS A 156 -8.51 1.73 0.88
CA LYS A 156 -9.45 0.62 0.64
C LYS A 156 -8.94 -0.67 1.27
N LEU A 157 -7.67 -0.99 1.06
CA LEU A 157 -7.05 -2.17 1.65
C LEU A 157 -7.09 -2.11 3.18
N GLN A 158 -6.76 -0.95 3.78
CA GLN A 158 -6.85 -0.75 5.23
C GLN A 158 -8.26 -1.02 5.77
N THR A 159 -9.27 -0.52 5.07
CA THR A 159 -10.68 -0.73 5.44
C THR A 159 -11.05 -2.21 5.35
N ALA A 160 -10.64 -2.90 4.29
CA ALA A 160 -10.88 -4.33 4.12
C ALA A 160 -10.24 -5.17 5.24
N ILE A 161 -9.00 -4.83 5.62
CA ILE A 161 -8.29 -5.47 6.75
C ILE A 161 -9.04 -5.26 8.06
N GLN A 162 -9.50 -4.03 8.33
CA GLN A 162 -10.22 -3.72 9.56
C GLN A 162 -11.56 -4.47 9.63
N ASN A 163 -12.29 -4.55 8.51
CA ASN A 163 -13.54 -5.31 8.43
C ASN A 163 -13.29 -6.79 8.67
N ALA A 164 -12.27 -7.38 8.04
CA ALA A 164 -11.93 -8.79 8.25
C ALA A 164 -11.56 -9.09 9.71
N ARG A 165 -10.80 -8.20 10.38
CA ARG A 165 -10.50 -8.36 11.81
C ARG A 165 -11.76 -8.35 12.67
N THR A 166 -12.72 -7.50 12.35
CA THR A 166 -14.00 -7.41 13.06
C THR A 166 -14.82 -8.70 12.88
N GLU A 167 -14.92 -9.20 11.65
CA GLU A 167 -15.60 -10.47 11.33
C GLU A 167 -14.95 -11.68 12.03
N MET A 168 -13.62 -11.69 12.10
CA MET A 168 -12.86 -12.74 12.81
C MET A 168 -13.05 -12.68 14.33
N ALA A 169 -13.06 -11.48 14.92
CA ALA A 169 -13.29 -11.32 16.35
C ALA A 169 -14.68 -11.82 16.78
N GLN A 170 -15.69 -11.58 15.93
CA GLN A 170 -17.06 -12.10 16.14
C GLN A 170 -17.16 -13.62 15.91
N ALA A 171 -16.32 -14.19 15.05
CA ALA A 171 -16.30 -15.64 14.80
C ALA A 171 -15.66 -16.45 15.95
N GLY A 172 -14.74 -15.85 16.72
CA GLY A 172 -14.06 -16.49 17.84
C GLY A 172 -14.72 -16.33 19.22
N THR A 173 -15.92 -15.75 19.30
CA THR A 173 -16.61 -15.43 20.57
C THR A 173 -17.83 -16.31 20.91
N ASN A 174 -17.94 -17.51 20.32
CA ASN A 174 -19.02 -18.47 20.65
C ASN A 174 -18.51 -19.71 21.37
#